data_AF-A0A6L8F374-F1
#
_entry.id   AF-A0A6L8F374-F1
#
_cell.length_a   1.000
_cell.length_b   1.000
_cell.length_c   1.000
_cell.angle_alpha   90.00
_cell.angle_beta   90.00
_cell.angle_gamma   90.00
#
_symmetry.space_group_name_H-M   'P 1'
#
loop_
_entity.id
_entity.type
_entity.pdbx_description
1 polymer ?
#
loop_
_entity_poly.entity_id
_entity_poly.type
_entity_poly.pdbx_seq_one_letter_code
_entity_poly.pdbx_strand_id
1 'polypeptide(L)'
;MPLESLLPSLEKWSQAKKGCKVSVPNTDAQTTPPLLDAAALQALTVLLDETHPQVVLAAFQDVDDNDAALFFVLCAQLKGEHNGDALAAHVGKIFAMLPFDKQVRIAEKVTTTEIVDAERAAQIWDEQVAKIKEALQKTTFLGEGATNLAKLLSYMDIAEQNRLLERLAEKQPEMVESVSEKLFTFEDLSNLENEAIKTILQVLDKPTLALALHNAPTEIHDRFLENMSASQAEVVEAEIAQLTFEQTQIADTARQSVVSLVRNFAAKGLLKIG
;
A
#
# COMPACT_ATOMS: atom_id res chain seq x y z
N MET A 1 -45.52 -49.21 33.84
CA MET A 1 -46.47 -48.37 33.10
C MET A 1 -46.11 -48.48 31.62
N PRO A 2 -47.00 -48.99 30.77
CA PRO A 2 -46.65 -49.32 29.39
C PRO A 2 -46.56 -48.06 28.52
N LEU A 3 -45.62 -48.10 27.57
CA LEU A 3 -45.20 -47.06 26.61
C LEU A 3 -46.27 -46.61 25.60
N GLU A 4 -47.56 -46.84 25.87
CA GLU A 4 -48.67 -46.55 24.94
C GLU A 4 -49.34 -45.18 25.19
N SER A 5 -49.02 -44.45 26.26
CA SER A 5 -49.66 -43.15 26.56
C SER A 5 -49.02 -41.93 25.89
N LEU A 6 -47.99 -42.10 25.05
CA LEU A 6 -47.30 -41.00 24.37
C LEU A 6 -47.53 -40.95 22.85
N LEU A 7 -48.26 -41.93 22.29
CA LEU A 7 -48.53 -42.02 20.85
C LEU A 7 -49.37 -40.87 20.25
N PRO A 8 -50.33 -40.23 20.96
CA PRO A 8 -51.07 -39.11 20.38
C PRO A 8 -50.26 -37.82 20.18
N SER A 9 -49.11 -37.70 20.86
CA SER A 9 -48.24 -36.49 20.74
C SER A 9 -47.24 -36.57 19.58
N LEU A 10 -46.96 -37.77 19.06
CA LEU A 10 -46.06 -37.97 17.92
C LEU A 10 -46.78 -37.82 16.57
N GLU A 11 -48.08 -38.11 16.48
CA GLU A 11 -48.86 -37.88 15.25
C GLU A 11 -49.06 -36.38 14.96
N LYS A 12 -49.15 -35.54 16.00
CA LYS A 12 -49.13 -34.07 15.82
C LYS A 12 -47.78 -33.55 15.34
N TRP A 13 -46.68 -34.24 15.63
CA TRP A 13 -45.33 -33.88 15.17
C TRP A 13 -45.05 -34.33 13.73
N SER A 14 -45.70 -35.40 13.27
CA SER A 14 -45.60 -35.94 11.90
C SER A 14 -46.30 -35.07 10.85
N GLN A 15 -47.48 -34.51 11.18
CA GLN A 15 -48.18 -33.59 10.28
C GLN A 15 -47.47 -32.23 10.13
N ALA A 16 -46.66 -31.82 11.10
CA ALA A 16 -45.90 -30.56 11.06
C ALA A 16 -44.56 -30.65 10.28
N LYS A 17 -44.14 -31.85 9.84
CA LYS A 17 -42.87 -32.08 9.13
C LYS A 17 -43.01 -32.63 7.70
N LYS A 18 -44.17 -32.46 7.06
CA LYS A 18 -44.27 -32.55 5.58
C LYS A 18 -43.55 -31.36 4.94
N GLY A 19 -42.23 -31.46 4.89
CA GLY A 19 -41.34 -30.45 4.29
C GLY A 19 -39.87 -30.58 4.67
N CYS A 20 -39.50 -31.47 5.61
CA CYS A 20 -38.12 -31.59 6.07
C CYS A 20 -37.39 -32.75 5.35
N LYS A 21 -36.70 -32.43 4.24
CA LYS A 21 -35.70 -33.33 3.65
C LYS A 21 -34.52 -33.47 4.61
N VAL A 22 -34.21 -34.69 5.00
CA VAL A 22 -32.94 -35.06 5.64
C VAL A 22 -31.85 -34.96 4.56
N SER A 23 -30.78 -34.21 4.81
CA SER A 23 -29.54 -34.25 4.03
C SER A 23 -28.34 -34.49 4.95
N VAL A 24 -27.33 -35.12 4.37
CA VAL A 24 -26.15 -35.84 4.89
C VAL A 24 -25.15 -34.91 5.61
N PRO A 25 -24.23 -35.39 6.48
CA PRO A 25 -23.37 -34.53 7.27
C PRO A 25 -22.33 -33.82 6.39
N ASN A 26 -22.18 -32.52 6.65
CA ASN A 26 -21.08 -31.67 6.20
C ASN A 26 -21.06 -31.28 4.72
N THR A 27 -22.01 -30.45 4.28
CA THR A 27 -21.77 -29.38 3.28
C THR A 27 -22.92 -28.36 3.36
N ASP A 28 -22.58 -27.09 3.18
CA ASP A 28 -23.45 -25.95 2.90
C ASP A 28 -24.09 -25.18 4.09
N ALA A 29 -23.52 -23.98 4.26
CA ALA A 29 -24.13 -22.73 4.71
C ALA A 29 -24.53 -22.53 6.19
N GLN A 30 -23.91 -21.48 6.75
CA GLN A 30 -24.43 -20.60 7.80
C GLN A 30 -24.57 -21.26 9.18
N THR A 31 -23.59 -21.07 10.07
CA THR A 31 -23.58 -19.86 10.91
C THR A 31 -22.23 -19.78 11.61
N THR A 32 -21.39 -18.83 11.20
CA THR A 32 -20.38 -18.31 12.12
C THR A 32 -21.16 -17.66 13.28
N PRO A 33 -21.05 -18.13 14.54
CA PRO A 33 -21.67 -17.41 15.67
C PRO A 33 -21.16 -15.95 15.71
N PRO A 34 -21.93 -14.98 16.23
CA PRO A 34 -21.68 -13.55 16.06
C PRO A 34 -20.63 -13.10 17.07
N LEU A 35 -19.42 -13.64 16.94
CA LEU A 35 -18.25 -13.01 17.49
C LEU A 35 -17.94 -11.73 16.71
N LEU A 36 -18.25 -11.77 15.40
CA LEU A 36 -17.88 -10.78 14.39
C LEU A 36 -18.98 -10.68 13.35
N ASP A 37 -19.69 -9.55 13.31
CA ASP A 37 -20.59 -9.28 12.20
C ASP A 37 -19.77 -9.02 10.92
N ALA A 38 -20.34 -9.39 9.77
CA ALA A 38 -19.64 -9.22 8.48
C ALA A 38 -19.32 -7.74 8.19
N ALA A 39 -20.09 -6.82 8.78
CA ALA A 39 -19.94 -5.38 8.64
C ALA A 39 -18.70 -4.84 9.38
N ALA A 40 -18.43 -5.26 10.61
CA ALA A 40 -17.23 -4.85 11.36
C ALA A 40 -15.96 -5.40 10.72
N LEU A 41 -16.01 -6.63 10.19
CA LEU A 41 -14.91 -7.21 9.42
C LEU A 41 -14.61 -6.38 8.18
N GLN A 42 -15.63 -6.03 7.41
CA GLN A 42 -15.47 -5.19 6.23
C GLN A 42 -14.94 -3.80 6.58
N ALA A 43 -15.46 -3.19 7.64
CA ALA A 43 -15.01 -1.88 8.11
C ALA A 43 -13.53 -1.90 8.55
N LEU A 44 -13.09 -2.96 9.22
CA LEU A 44 -11.68 -3.11 9.62
C LEU A 44 -10.79 -3.34 8.40
N THR A 45 -11.18 -4.19 7.45
CA THR A 45 -10.40 -4.43 6.23
C THR A 45 -10.22 -3.15 5.42
N VAL A 46 -11.29 -2.40 5.17
CA VAL A 46 -11.21 -1.11 4.46
C VAL A 46 -10.27 -0.13 5.17
N LEU A 47 -10.40 -0.05 6.49
CA LEU A 47 -9.57 0.84 7.29
C LEU A 47 -8.09 0.41 7.31
N LEU A 48 -7.80 -0.90 7.26
CA LEU A 48 -6.43 -1.42 7.13
C LEU A 48 -5.87 -1.24 5.71
N ASP A 49 -6.70 -1.33 4.66
CA ASP A 49 -6.31 -1.05 3.27
C ASP A 49 -5.89 0.42 3.09
N GLU A 50 -6.61 1.34 3.75
CA GLU A 50 -6.35 2.78 3.65
C GLU A 50 -5.18 3.25 4.55
N THR A 51 -4.68 2.39 5.44
CA THR A 51 -3.67 2.77 6.44
C THR A 51 -2.32 2.11 6.17
N HIS A 52 -1.25 2.89 6.27
CA HIS A 52 0.10 2.34 6.29
C HIS A 52 0.32 1.33 7.45
N PRO A 53 0.87 0.12 7.19
CA PRO A 53 1.00 -0.95 8.20
C PRO A 53 1.79 -0.56 9.46
N GLN A 54 2.72 0.40 9.37
CA GLN A 54 3.46 0.88 10.56
C GLN A 54 2.58 1.60 11.58
N VAL A 55 1.48 2.23 11.15
CA VAL A 55 0.53 2.86 12.09
C VAL A 55 -0.18 1.79 12.89
N VAL A 56 -0.56 0.70 12.23
CA VAL A 56 -1.23 -0.44 12.84
C VAL A 56 -0.29 -1.20 13.77
N LEU A 57 1.00 -1.30 13.41
CA LEU A 57 2.04 -1.90 14.27
C LEU A 57 2.09 -1.25 15.66
N ALA A 58 1.83 0.06 15.76
CA ALA A 58 1.81 0.76 17.03
C ALA A 58 0.76 0.17 18.00
N ALA A 59 -0.37 -0.31 17.48
CA ALA A 59 -1.41 -0.96 18.28
C ALA A 59 -0.95 -2.29 18.89
N PHE A 60 0.08 -2.93 18.33
CA PHE A 60 0.62 -4.23 18.75
C PHE A 60 1.90 -4.13 19.60
N GLN A 61 2.43 -2.92 19.86
CA GLN A 61 3.64 -2.73 20.66
C GLN A 61 3.43 -3.27 22.09
N ASP A 62 2.36 -2.84 22.75
CA ASP A 62 2.06 -3.12 24.17
C ASP A 62 1.12 -4.31 24.39
N VAL A 63 0.85 -5.08 23.35
CA VAL A 63 -0.03 -6.25 23.42
C VAL A 63 0.77 -7.47 23.88
N ASP A 64 0.20 -8.22 24.84
CA ASP A 64 0.74 -9.49 25.30
C ASP A 64 0.81 -10.50 24.15
N ASP A 65 1.86 -11.33 24.14
CA ASP A 65 2.09 -12.27 23.05
C ASP A 65 0.95 -13.31 22.92
N ASN A 66 0.23 -13.66 23.99
CA ASN A 66 -0.94 -14.57 23.91
C ASN A 66 -2.14 -13.89 23.24
N ASP A 67 -2.42 -12.65 23.61
CA ASP A 67 -3.55 -11.90 23.07
C ASP A 67 -3.32 -11.55 21.60
N ALA A 68 -2.08 -11.20 21.26
CA ALA A 68 -1.66 -11.05 19.87
C ALA A 68 -1.83 -12.36 19.11
N ALA A 69 -1.32 -13.48 19.61
CA ALA A 69 -1.46 -14.80 18.97
C ALA A 69 -2.92 -15.19 18.75
N LEU A 70 -3.78 -14.98 19.74
CA LEU A 70 -5.22 -15.23 19.62
C LEU A 70 -5.84 -14.35 18.54
N PHE A 71 -5.53 -13.06 18.51
CA PHE A 71 -5.99 -12.16 17.45
C PHE A 71 -5.53 -12.62 16.05
N PHE A 72 -4.26 -13.00 15.91
CA PHE A 72 -3.69 -13.54 14.66
C PHE A 72 -4.42 -14.82 14.21
N VAL A 73 -4.68 -15.75 15.13
CA VAL A 73 -5.46 -16.98 14.87
C VAL A 73 -6.88 -16.65 14.44
N LEU A 74 -7.54 -15.71 15.13
CA LEU A 74 -8.89 -15.28 14.80
C LEU A 74 -8.95 -14.73 13.38
N CYS A 75 -8.04 -13.82 13.01
CA CYS A 75 -7.97 -13.27 11.65
C CYS A 75 -7.69 -14.34 10.59
N ALA A 76 -6.84 -15.33 10.88
CA ALA A 76 -6.50 -16.40 9.94
C ALA A 76 -7.62 -17.44 9.75
N GLN A 77 -8.47 -17.65 10.77
CA GLN A 77 -9.55 -18.64 10.75
C GLN A 77 -10.87 -18.09 10.19
N LEU A 78 -10.94 -16.81 9.82
CA LEU A 78 -12.15 -16.22 9.21
C LEU A 78 -12.41 -16.82 7.84
N LYS A 79 -13.28 -17.83 7.79
CA LYS A 79 -13.82 -18.36 6.53
C LYS A 79 -14.86 -17.39 5.96
N GLY A 80 -14.44 -16.52 5.05
CA GLY A 80 -15.35 -15.66 4.28
C GLY A 80 -14.84 -15.51 2.86
N GLU A 81 -15.71 -15.72 1.87
CA GLU A 81 -15.40 -15.84 0.43
C GLU A 81 -14.56 -14.68 -0.15
N HIS A 82 -14.46 -13.53 0.53
CA HIS A 82 -13.65 -12.39 0.07
C HIS A 82 -12.94 -11.56 1.17
N ASN A 83 -13.46 -11.52 2.41
CA ASN A 83 -12.90 -10.63 3.45
C ASN A 83 -11.86 -11.31 4.37
N GLY A 84 -11.90 -12.64 4.50
CA GLY A 84 -11.00 -13.38 5.39
C GLY A 84 -9.56 -13.37 4.90
N ASP A 85 -9.35 -13.71 3.63
CA ASP A 85 -8.03 -13.77 3.01
C ASP A 85 -7.36 -12.38 2.96
N ALA A 86 -8.14 -11.32 2.69
CA ALA A 86 -7.65 -9.95 2.70
C ALA A 86 -7.18 -9.53 4.09
N LEU A 87 -7.96 -9.82 5.13
CA LEU A 87 -7.57 -9.51 6.50
C LEU A 87 -6.33 -10.30 6.93
N ALA A 88 -6.29 -11.61 6.61
CA ALA A 88 -5.13 -12.46 6.88
C ALA A 88 -3.86 -11.92 6.19
N ALA A 89 -3.97 -11.41 4.96
CA ALA A 89 -2.85 -10.78 4.26
C ALA A 89 -2.34 -9.51 4.95
N HIS A 90 -3.24 -8.63 5.42
CA HIS A 90 -2.86 -7.41 6.15
C HIS A 90 -2.16 -7.73 7.46
N VAL A 91 -2.76 -8.65 8.21
CA VAL A 91 -2.28 -9.12 9.50
C VAL A 91 -0.94 -9.84 9.34
N GLY A 92 -0.73 -10.58 8.24
CA GLY A 92 0.57 -11.17 7.89
C GLY A 92 1.67 -10.11 7.64
N LYS A 93 1.35 -9.00 6.97
CA LYS A 93 2.28 -7.87 6.82
C LYS A 93 2.64 -7.25 8.17
N ILE A 94 1.66 -7.06 9.05
CA ILE A 94 1.88 -6.53 10.41
C ILE A 94 2.77 -7.48 11.21
N PHE A 95 2.47 -8.78 11.15
CA PHE A 95 3.28 -9.82 11.80
C PHE A 95 4.75 -9.74 11.34
N ALA A 96 4.99 -9.63 10.04
CA ALA A 96 6.33 -9.52 9.45
C ALA A 96 7.10 -8.24 9.89
N MET A 97 6.41 -7.20 10.35
CA MET A 97 7.02 -5.96 10.85
C MET A 97 7.34 -5.97 12.35
N LEU A 98 6.84 -6.96 13.10
CA LEU A 98 7.17 -7.10 14.52
C LEU A 98 8.65 -7.50 14.71
N PRO A 99 9.28 -7.17 15.86
CA PRO A 99 10.61 -7.66 16.19
C PRO A 99 10.68 -9.19 16.11
N PHE A 100 11.77 -9.72 15.55
CA PHE A 100 11.91 -11.16 15.29
C PHE A 100 11.67 -12.03 16.54
N ASP A 101 12.19 -11.61 17.70
CA ASP A 101 11.95 -12.33 18.96
C ASP A 101 10.47 -12.38 19.35
N LYS A 102 9.71 -11.32 19.06
CA LYS A 102 8.26 -11.26 19.31
C LYS A 102 7.50 -12.13 18.30
N GLN A 103 7.94 -12.14 17.03
CA GLN A 103 7.38 -13.03 16.01
C GLN A 103 7.51 -14.50 16.42
N VAL A 104 8.68 -14.93 16.89
CA VAL A 104 8.91 -16.32 17.32
C VAL A 104 7.97 -16.69 18.45
N ARG A 105 7.88 -15.87 19.51
CA ARG A 105 7.00 -16.14 20.66
C ARG A 105 5.51 -16.19 20.28
N ILE A 106 5.08 -15.29 19.39
CA ILE A 106 3.71 -15.29 18.89
C ILE A 106 3.47 -16.53 18.01
N ALA A 107 4.40 -16.89 17.12
CA ALA A 107 4.26 -18.05 16.24
C ALA A 107 4.12 -19.36 17.04
N GLU A 108 4.95 -19.54 18.07
CA GLU A 108 4.83 -20.69 18.98
C GLU A 108 3.42 -20.76 19.57
N LYS A 109 2.93 -19.64 20.11
CA LYS A 109 1.59 -19.56 20.72
C LYS A 109 0.48 -19.82 19.71
N VAL A 110 0.58 -19.25 18.50
CA VAL A 110 -0.38 -19.48 17.38
C VAL A 110 -0.48 -20.97 17.07
N THR A 111 0.64 -21.70 17.01
CA THR A 111 0.63 -23.15 16.71
C THR A 111 0.05 -24.00 17.84
N THR A 112 0.13 -23.53 19.09
CA THR A 112 -0.42 -24.25 20.25
C THR A 112 -1.87 -23.91 20.58
N THR A 113 -2.40 -22.82 20.00
CA THR A 113 -3.75 -22.34 20.30
C THR A 113 -4.78 -23.11 19.48
N GLU A 114 -5.34 -24.17 20.07
CA GLU A 114 -6.35 -25.02 19.40
C GLU A 114 -7.79 -24.65 19.78
N ILE A 115 -8.03 -24.32 21.05
CA ILE A 115 -9.37 -24.07 21.60
C ILE A 115 -9.31 -22.87 22.53
N VAL A 116 -10.18 -21.89 22.32
CA VAL A 116 -10.38 -20.73 23.18
C VAL A 116 -11.88 -20.53 23.40
N ASP A 117 -12.24 -20.04 24.58
CA ASP A 117 -13.63 -19.72 24.86
C ASP A 117 -14.11 -18.53 24.02
N ALA A 118 -15.37 -18.61 23.58
CA ALA A 118 -15.94 -17.61 22.67
C ALA A 118 -15.97 -16.20 23.29
N GLU A 119 -16.17 -16.10 24.60
CA GLU A 119 -16.24 -14.81 25.29
C GLU A 119 -14.87 -14.10 25.30
N ARG A 120 -13.79 -14.83 25.59
CA ARG A 120 -12.41 -14.35 25.54
C ARG A 120 -11.99 -13.98 24.13
N ALA A 121 -12.36 -14.79 23.15
CA ALA A 121 -12.08 -14.49 21.76
C ALA A 121 -12.77 -13.19 21.31
N ALA A 122 -14.02 -12.97 21.70
CA ALA A 122 -14.75 -11.73 21.42
C ALA A 122 -14.11 -10.52 22.12
N GLN A 123 -13.77 -10.68 23.39
CA GLN A 123 -13.12 -9.64 24.18
C GLN A 123 -11.79 -9.22 23.55
N ILE A 124 -10.92 -10.17 23.22
CA ILE A 124 -9.62 -9.86 22.60
C ILE A 124 -9.81 -9.20 21.25
N TRP A 125 -10.77 -9.65 20.46
CA TRP A 125 -11.07 -8.97 19.21
C TRP A 125 -11.43 -7.50 19.43
N ASP A 126 -12.42 -7.21 20.28
CA ASP A 126 -12.90 -5.84 20.51
C ASP A 126 -11.80 -4.95 21.08
N GLU A 127 -11.02 -5.46 22.03
CA GLU A 127 -9.88 -4.75 22.61
C GLU A 127 -8.81 -4.40 21.56
N GLN A 128 -8.43 -5.35 20.69
CA GLN A 128 -7.44 -5.10 19.66
C GLN A 128 -7.96 -4.16 18.58
N VAL A 129 -9.21 -4.31 18.14
CA VAL A 129 -9.82 -3.40 17.18
C VAL A 129 -9.94 -1.99 17.73
N ALA A 130 -10.26 -1.83 19.02
CA ALA A 130 -10.28 -0.52 19.67
C ALA A 130 -8.89 0.12 19.69
N LYS A 131 -7.84 -0.64 20.04
CA LYS A 131 -6.45 -0.17 20.01
C LYS A 131 -5.99 0.22 18.62
N ILE A 132 -6.34 -0.55 17.59
CA ILE A 132 -6.05 -0.21 16.20
C ILE A 132 -6.74 1.11 15.83
N LYS A 133 -8.05 1.25 16.11
CA LYS A 133 -8.78 2.51 15.85
C LYS A 133 -8.16 3.71 16.57
N GLU A 134 -7.75 3.54 17.82
CA GLU A 134 -7.09 4.58 18.59
C GLU A 134 -5.72 4.95 18.00
N ALA A 135 -4.91 3.95 17.63
CA ALA A 135 -3.61 4.18 17.01
C ALA A 135 -3.75 4.98 15.70
N LEU A 136 -4.79 4.71 14.91
CA LEU A 136 -5.09 5.45 13.68
C LEU A 136 -5.50 6.90 13.91
N GLN A 137 -6.20 7.17 15.00
CA GLN A 137 -6.60 8.53 15.37
C GLN A 137 -5.44 9.34 15.95
N LYS A 138 -4.51 8.68 16.65
CA LYS A 138 -3.39 9.32 17.35
C LYS A 138 -2.11 9.39 16.54
N THR A 139 -1.97 8.53 15.54
CA THR A 139 -0.70 8.32 14.85
C THR A 139 -0.90 8.52 13.35
N THR A 140 -0.06 9.37 12.77
CA THR A 140 0.01 9.56 11.31
C THR A 140 1.34 9.03 10.82
N PHE A 141 1.31 8.21 9.77
CA PHE A 141 2.52 7.84 9.07
C PHE A 141 2.98 9.00 8.19
N LEU A 142 4.11 9.61 8.55
CA LEU A 142 4.67 10.75 7.82
C LEU A 142 5.58 10.32 6.66
N GLY A 143 5.77 9.03 6.41
CA GLY A 143 6.73 8.54 5.41
C GLY A 143 8.17 8.57 5.89
N GLU A 144 9.08 8.16 5.02
CA GLU A 144 10.53 8.21 5.28
C GLU A 144 11.04 9.65 5.20
N GLY A 145 11.85 10.05 6.20
CA GLY A 145 12.39 11.41 6.30
C GLY A 145 13.20 11.84 5.07
N ALA A 146 13.98 10.91 4.48
CA ALA A 146 14.75 11.17 3.27
C ALA A 146 13.86 11.49 2.06
N THR A 147 12.76 10.76 1.88
CA THR A 147 11.77 11.03 0.80
C THR A 147 11.13 12.39 0.99
N ASN A 148 10.77 12.73 2.23
CA ASN A 148 10.14 14.00 2.55
C ASN A 148 11.09 15.17 2.28
N LEU A 149 12.36 15.05 2.70
CA LEU A 149 13.37 16.07 2.43
C LEU A 149 13.64 16.19 0.93
N ALA A 150 13.83 15.08 0.20
CA ALA A 150 14.02 15.09 -1.25
C ALA A 150 12.85 15.79 -1.97
N LYS A 151 11.62 15.56 -1.53
CA LYS A 151 10.43 16.25 -2.06
C LYS A 151 10.48 17.76 -1.82
N LEU A 152 10.84 18.21 -0.62
CA LEU A 152 11.00 19.64 -0.33
C LEU A 152 12.12 20.27 -1.17
N LEU A 153 13.27 19.61 -1.23
CA LEU A 153 14.43 20.05 -2.00
C LEU A 153 14.13 20.16 -3.50
N SER A 154 13.22 19.35 -4.03
CA SER A 154 12.83 19.42 -5.45
C SER A 154 12.09 20.69 -5.85
N TYR A 155 11.62 21.50 -4.89
CA TYR A 155 11.03 22.82 -5.12
C TYR A 155 12.00 23.97 -4.80
N MET A 156 13.22 23.68 -4.34
CA MET A 156 14.24 24.68 -4.03
C MET A 156 15.12 24.94 -5.25
N ASP A 157 15.74 26.12 -5.30
CA ASP A 157 16.79 26.42 -6.27
C ASP A 157 18.00 25.50 -6.05
N ILE A 158 18.61 25.03 -7.15
CA ILE A 158 19.73 24.08 -7.15
C ILE A 158 20.90 24.58 -6.28
N ALA A 159 21.19 25.88 -6.32
CA ALA A 159 22.26 26.48 -5.51
C ALA A 159 21.98 26.41 -3.99
N GLU A 160 20.73 26.60 -3.57
CA GLU A 160 20.35 26.50 -2.15
C GLU A 160 20.27 25.04 -1.70
N GLN A 161 19.77 24.16 -2.55
CA GLN A 161 19.74 22.71 -2.33
C GLN A 161 21.15 22.16 -2.08
N ASN A 162 22.11 22.44 -2.98
CA ASN A 162 23.49 21.96 -2.85
C ASN A 162 24.15 22.49 -1.57
N ARG A 163 23.98 23.78 -1.27
CA ARG A 163 24.50 24.38 -0.03
C ARG A 163 23.93 23.71 1.23
N LEU A 164 22.65 23.36 1.23
CA LEU A 164 22.01 22.67 2.35
C LEU A 164 22.52 21.23 2.47
N LEU A 165 22.63 20.50 1.35
CA LEU A 165 23.15 19.13 1.32
C LEU A 165 24.61 19.06 1.76
N GLU A 166 25.48 19.97 1.32
CA GLU A 166 26.88 20.07 1.78
C GLU A 166 26.95 20.23 3.30
N ARG A 167 26.13 21.13 3.87
CA ARG A 167 26.11 21.38 5.30
C ARG A 167 25.56 20.20 6.10
N LEU A 168 24.61 19.45 5.53
CA LEU A 168 24.07 18.23 6.11
C LEU A 168 25.07 17.07 6.04
N ALA A 169 25.86 16.98 4.96
CA ALA A 169 26.86 15.93 4.75
C ALA A 169 27.97 15.97 5.82
N GLU A 170 28.32 17.17 6.30
CA GLU A 170 29.27 17.33 7.42
C GLU A 170 28.82 16.65 8.72
N LYS A 171 27.51 16.50 8.93
CA LYS A 171 26.94 15.94 10.16
C LYS A 171 26.47 14.50 9.99
N GLN A 172 25.78 14.21 8.89
CA GLN A 172 25.13 12.93 8.60
C GLN A 172 25.28 12.62 7.10
N PRO A 173 26.43 12.07 6.68
CA PRO A 173 26.69 11.75 5.29
C PRO A 173 25.72 10.69 4.75
N GLU A 174 25.39 9.66 5.54
CA GLU A 174 24.46 8.58 5.14
C GLU A 174 23.05 9.11 4.83
N MET A 175 22.60 10.15 5.54
CA MET A 175 21.30 10.76 5.28
C MET A 175 21.31 11.52 3.95
N VAL A 176 22.39 12.26 3.66
CA VAL A 176 22.54 12.96 2.38
C VAL A 176 22.59 11.98 1.21
N GLU A 177 23.28 10.85 1.36
CA GLU A 177 23.29 9.78 0.35
C GLU A 177 21.85 9.28 0.08
N SER A 178 21.11 8.92 1.13
CA SER A 178 19.72 8.46 1.01
C SER A 178 18.75 9.50 0.43
N VAL A 179 19.03 10.80 0.61
CA VAL A 179 18.24 11.90 0.05
C VAL A 179 18.59 12.11 -1.42
N SER A 180 19.89 12.09 -1.76
CA SER A 180 20.40 12.22 -3.12
C SER A 180 19.91 11.09 -4.01
N GLU A 181 19.88 9.85 -3.53
CA GLU A 181 19.27 8.72 -4.23
C GLU A 181 17.80 8.96 -4.58
N LYS A 182 17.09 9.75 -3.75
CA LYS A 182 15.67 10.08 -3.94
C LYS A 182 15.48 11.37 -4.75
N LEU A 183 16.54 12.12 -5.01
CA LEU A 183 16.53 13.32 -5.85
C LEU A 183 16.71 12.94 -7.32
N PHE A 184 15.67 12.40 -7.95
CA PHE A 184 15.70 12.27 -9.42
C PHE A 184 15.54 13.66 -10.06
N THR A 185 16.59 14.20 -10.67
CA THR A 185 16.60 15.54 -11.28
C THR A 185 16.34 15.47 -12.79
N PHE A 186 16.23 16.63 -13.45
CA PHE A 186 16.09 16.68 -14.91
C PHE A 186 17.37 16.20 -15.61
N GLU A 187 18.54 16.40 -15.00
CA GLU A 187 19.83 15.99 -15.58
C GLU A 187 19.96 14.46 -15.62
N ASP A 188 19.38 13.77 -14.64
CA ASP A 188 19.35 12.30 -14.56
C ASP A 188 18.55 11.65 -15.69
N LEU A 189 17.78 12.42 -16.45
CA LEU A 189 17.09 11.92 -17.65
C LEU A 189 18.07 11.38 -18.70
N SER A 190 19.31 11.91 -18.75
CA SER A 190 20.36 11.43 -19.66
C SER A 190 20.76 9.98 -19.38
N ASN A 191 20.71 9.56 -18.11
CA ASN A 191 21.11 8.23 -17.64
C ASN A 191 19.99 7.18 -17.77
N LEU A 192 18.80 7.57 -18.23
CA LEU A 192 17.70 6.63 -18.42
C LEU A 192 17.97 5.63 -19.55
N GLU A 193 17.51 4.41 -19.34
CA GLU A 193 17.48 3.37 -20.37
C GLU A 193 16.54 3.76 -21.52
N ASN A 194 16.88 3.34 -22.73
CA ASN A 194 16.09 3.64 -23.94
C ASN A 194 14.62 3.21 -23.84
N GLU A 195 14.34 2.09 -23.17
CA GLU A 195 12.96 1.65 -22.92
C GLU A 195 12.20 2.62 -22.03
N ALA A 196 12.85 3.19 -21.01
CA ALA A 196 12.22 4.13 -20.11
C ALA A 196 11.86 5.44 -20.84
N ILE A 197 12.77 5.94 -21.66
CA ILE A 197 12.54 7.14 -22.49
C ILE A 197 11.37 6.93 -23.45
N LYS A 198 11.29 5.78 -24.11
CA LYS A 198 10.17 5.44 -25.00
C LYS A 198 8.82 5.44 -24.29
N THR A 199 8.75 4.88 -23.07
CA THR A 199 7.52 4.90 -22.28
C THR A 199 7.12 6.31 -21.88
N ILE A 200 8.08 7.16 -21.49
CA ILE A 200 7.82 8.57 -21.18
C ILE A 200 7.27 9.30 -22.41
N LEU A 201 7.88 9.09 -23.57
CA LEU A 201 7.49 9.70 -24.85
C LEU A 201 6.08 9.34 -25.32
N GLN A 202 5.52 8.22 -24.87
CA GLN A 202 4.15 7.80 -25.20
C GLN A 202 3.08 8.56 -24.40
N VAL A 203 3.43 9.09 -23.24
CA VAL A 203 2.49 9.71 -22.30
C VAL A 203 2.61 11.24 -22.31
N LEU A 204 3.78 11.75 -22.66
CA LEU A 204 4.07 13.19 -22.60
C LEU A 204 3.56 13.92 -23.85
N ASP A 205 2.84 15.02 -23.63
CA ASP A 205 2.34 15.87 -24.71
C ASP A 205 3.49 16.57 -25.45
N LYS A 206 3.43 16.58 -26.79
CA LYS A 206 4.43 17.24 -27.64
C LYS A 206 4.77 18.68 -27.26
N PRO A 207 3.82 19.59 -26.95
CA PRO A 207 4.14 20.95 -26.53
C PRO A 207 4.89 21.00 -25.19
N THR A 208 4.50 20.16 -24.22
CA THR A 208 5.19 20.05 -22.92
C THR A 208 6.61 19.53 -23.09
N LEU A 209 6.80 18.57 -24.01
CA LEU A 209 8.12 18.03 -24.33
C LEU A 209 9.01 19.09 -24.98
N ALA A 210 8.48 19.81 -25.96
CA ALA A 210 9.20 20.90 -26.64
C ALA A 210 9.63 21.98 -25.65
N LEU A 211 8.74 22.38 -24.74
CA LEU A 211 9.05 23.31 -23.65
C LEU A 211 10.14 22.79 -22.72
N ALA A 212 10.09 21.51 -22.33
CA ALA A 212 11.08 20.93 -21.44
C ALA A 212 12.47 20.80 -22.08
N LEU A 213 12.51 20.46 -23.38
CA LEU A 213 13.72 20.30 -24.17
C LEU A 213 14.31 21.63 -24.67
N HIS A 214 13.53 22.71 -24.66
CA HIS A 214 14.03 24.04 -25.01
C HIS A 214 15.17 24.45 -24.07
N ASN A 215 16.35 24.73 -24.66
CA ASN A 215 17.58 25.06 -23.93
C ASN A 215 18.00 23.98 -22.89
N ALA A 216 17.63 22.72 -23.11
CA ALA A 216 18.14 21.60 -22.34
C ALA A 216 19.59 21.27 -22.77
N PRO A 217 20.39 20.63 -21.89
CA PRO A 217 21.69 20.06 -22.26
C PRO A 217 21.57 19.18 -23.51
N THR A 218 22.55 19.29 -24.42
CA THR A 218 22.57 18.53 -25.69
C THR A 218 22.48 17.03 -25.46
N GLU A 219 23.10 16.53 -24.40
CA GLU A 219 23.05 15.11 -24.03
C GLU A 219 21.62 14.62 -23.78
N ILE A 220 20.79 15.41 -23.11
CA ILE A 220 19.38 15.06 -22.84
C ILE A 220 18.56 15.22 -24.12
N HIS A 221 18.78 16.32 -24.84
CA HIS A 221 18.08 16.60 -26.09
C HIS A 221 18.27 15.45 -27.10
N ASP A 222 19.51 15.08 -27.38
CA ASP A 222 19.86 14.05 -28.35
C ASP A 222 19.35 12.68 -27.89
N ARG A 223 19.44 12.38 -26.60
CA ARG A 223 18.94 11.13 -26.03
C ARG A 223 17.44 10.94 -26.22
N PHE A 224 16.65 12.01 -26.10
CA PHE A 224 15.21 11.96 -26.36
C PHE A 224 14.92 11.80 -27.86
N LEU A 225 15.65 12.51 -28.74
CA LEU A 225 15.48 12.41 -30.19
C LEU A 225 15.89 11.03 -30.74
N GLU A 226 16.97 10.44 -30.25
CA GLU A 226 17.43 9.09 -30.62
C GLU A 226 16.39 8.00 -30.33
N ASN A 227 15.51 8.24 -29.35
CA ASN A 227 14.45 7.33 -28.97
C ASN A 227 13.11 7.60 -29.69
N MET A 228 13.07 8.61 -30.57
CA MET A 228 11.94 8.93 -31.43
C MET A 228 12.11 8.39 -32.86
N SER A 229 11.00 8.27 -33.58
CA SER A 229 11.06 8.14 -35.04
C SER A 229 11.38 9.49 -35.70
N ALA A 230 11.97 9.48 -36.89
CA ALA A 230 12.37 10.69 -37.62
C ALA A 230 11.23 11.73 -37.75
N SER A 231 10.01 11.28 -38.02
CA SER A 231 8.83 12.15 -38.09
C SER A 231 8.45 12.75 -36.74
N GLN A 232 8.61 12.02 -35.64
CA GLN A 232 8.32 12.54 -34.30
C GLN A 232 9.37 13.54 -33.84
N ALA A 233 10.65 13.30 -34.16
CA ALA A 233 11.73 14.24 -33.90
C ALA A 233 11.49 15.57 -34.65
N GLU A 234 11.16 15.51 -35.95
CA GLU A 234 10.88 16.69 -36.78
C GLU A 234 9.70 17.52 -36.22
N VAL A 235 8.64 16.86 -35.73
CA VAL A 235 7.50 17.55 -35.11
C VAL A 235 7.92 18.26 -33.82
N VAL A 236 8.74 17.62 -32.97
CA VAL A 236 9.19 18.22 -31.70
C VAL A 236 10.13 19.39 -31.97
N GLU A 237 11.06 19.27 -32.91
CA GLU A 237 11.95 20.36 -33.29
C GLU A 237 11.19 21.55 -33.90
N ALA A 238 10.19 21.29 -34.74
CA ALA A 238 9.33 22.33 -35.28
C ALA A 238 8.54 23.05 -34.16
N GLU A 239 8.06 22.31 -33.16
CA GLU A 239 7.37 22.87 -32.00
C GLU A 239 8.31 23.73 -31.15
N ILE A 240 9.56 23.27 -30.93
CA ILE A 240 10.60 24.04 -30.22
C ILE A 240 10.86 25.37 -30.94
N ALA A 241 10.96 25.35 -32.28
CA ALA A 241 11.19 26.56 -33.08
C ALA A 241 10.00 27.54 -33.07
N GLN A 242 8.79 27.06 -32.75
CA GLN A 242 7.57 27.87 -32.65
C GLN A 242 7.32 28.41 -31.24
N LEU A 243 8.14 28.05 -30.25
CA LEU A 243 7.98 28.53 -28.88
C LEU A 243 8.10 30.05 -28.80
N THR A 244 7.11 30.66 -28.16
CA THR A 244 7.10 32.10 -27.88
C THR A 244 7.90 32.42 -26.61
N PHE A 245 8.37 33.67 -26.47
CA PHE A 245 9.09 34.11 -25.27
C PHE A 245 8.32 33.83 -23.98
N GLU A 246 7.01 34.08 -23.95
CA GLU A 246 6.16 33.79 -22.78
C GLU A 246 6.13 32.30 -22.42
N GLN A 247 6.12 31.43 -23.42
CA GLN A 247 6.18 29.98 -23.24
C GLN A 247 7.55 29.52 -22.72
N THR A 248 8.65 30.11 -23.21
CA THR A 248 9.98 29.75 -22.70
C THR A 248 10.18 30.07 -21.22
N GLN A 249 9.43 31.04 -20.67
CA GLN A 249 9.47 31.40 -19.25
C GLN A 249 8.87 30.32 -18.34
N ILE A 250 8.07 29.40 -18.87
CA ILE A 250 7.50 28.27 -18.12
C ILE A 250 8.22 26.95 -18.38
N ALA A 251 9.39 26.97 -19.04
CA ALA A 251 10.19 25.78 -19.34
C ALA A 251 10.54 24.97 -18.08
N ASP A 252 10.86 25.65 -16.96
CA ASP A 252 11.19 24.96 -15.71
C ASP A 252 9.99 24.19 -15.13
N THR A 253 8.78 24.73 -15.26
CA THR A 253 7.54 24.03 -14.89
C THR A 253 7.32 22.79 -15.76
N ALA A 254 7.63 22.86 -17.06
CA ALA A 254 7.55 21.72 -17.96
C ALA A 254 8.58 20.64 -17.59
N ARG A 255 9.82 21.03 -17.28
CA ARG A 255 10.88 20.11 -16.81
C ARG A 255 10.51 19.42 -15.50
N GLN A 256 9.97 20.16 -14.53
CA GLN A 256 9.45 19.58 -13.29
C GLN A 256 8.30 18.60 -13.54
N SER A 257 7.43 18.89 -14.51
CA SER A 257 6.35 17.97 -14.90
C SER A 257 6.89 16.67 -15.49
N VAL A 258 7.93 16.75 -16.34
CA VAL A 258 8.61 15.58 -16.92
C VAL A 258 9.23 14.73 -15.80
N VAL A 259 10.03 15.34 -14.92
CA VAL A 259 10.67 14.68 -13.77
C VAL A 259 9.62 14.01 -12.87
N SER A 260 8.51 14.70 -12.59
CA SER A 260 7.41 14.16 -11.78
C SER A 260 6.74 12.95 -12.44
N LEU A 261 6.58 12.98 -13.77
CA LEU A 261 6.06 11.85 -14.53
C LEU A 261 6.99 10.64 -14.44
N VAL A 262 8.30 10.82 -14.62
CA VAL A 262 9.28 9.72 -14.49
C VAL A 262 9.23 9.12 -13.10
N ARG A 263 9.23 9.95 -12.05
CA ARG A 263 9.13 9.50 -10.65
C ARG A 263 7.86 8.69 -10.39
N ASN A 264 6.71 9.16 -10.88
CA ASN A 264 5.44 8.44 -10.74
C ASN A 264 5.46 7.06 -11.41
N PHE A 265 6.12 6.95 -12.56
CA PHE A 265 6.22 5.70 -13.30
C PHE A 265 7.21 4.73 -12.65
N ALA A 266 8.33 5.24 -12.13
CA ALA A 266 9.28 4.46 -11.35
C ALA A 266 8.64 3.93 -10.05
N ALA A 267 7.88 4.75 -9.34
CA ALA A 267 7.14 4.33 -8.14
C ALA A 267 6.11 3.22 -8.42
N LYS A 268 5.57 3.16 -9.64
CA LYS A 268 4.67 2.09 -10.08
C LYS A 268 5.40 0.85 -10.62
N GLY A 269 6.73 0.86 -10.66
CA GLY A 269 7.54 -0.22 -11.22
C GLY A 269 7.48 -0.32 -12.75
N LEU A 270 6.96 0.71 -13.44
CA LEU A 270 6.87 0.76 -14.91
C LEU A 270 8.18 1.15 -15.58
N LEU A 271 9.05 1.82 -14.84
CA LEU A 271 10.37 2.27 -15.28
C LEU A 271 11.40 1.96 -14.20
N LYS A 272 12.62 1.62 -14.61
CA LYS A 272 13.76 1.58 -13.70
C LYS A 272 14.52 2.89 -13.83
N ILE A 273 14.67 3.58 -12.70
CA ILE A 273 15.66 4.63 -12.54
C ILE A 273 16.95 3.90 -12.19
N GLY A 274 17.98 4.08 -13.02
CA GLY A 274 19.27 3.41 -12.90
C GLY A 274 20.05 3.87 -11.68
#